data_AF-A0ABD5RM82-F1
#
_entry.id   AF-A0ABD5RM82-F1
#
_cell.length_a   1.000
_cell.length_b   1.000
_cell.length_c   1.000
_cell.angle_alpha   90.00
_cell.angle_beta   90.00
_cell.angle_gamma   90.00
#
_symmetry.space_group_name_H-M   'P 1'
#
loop_
_entity.id
_entity.type
_entity.pdbx_description
1 polymer ?
#
loop_
_entity_poly.entity_id
_entity_poly.type
_entity_poly.pdbx_seq_one_letter_code
_entity_poly.pdbx_strand_id
1 'polypeptide(L)' 'MFGKLGTTGVAGILLLVGGIALVAVENVVVAGGMALMLVGLLLVARGLIGSMMSAFGMDGMF' A
#
# COMPACT_ATOMS: atom_id res chain seq x y z
N MET A 1 0.40 -0.20 13.86
CA MET A 1 0.36 1.15 13.24
C MET A 1 -1.03 1.57 12.76
N PHE A 2 -2.06 0.71 12.85
CA PHE A 2 -3.43 1.00 12.40
C PHE A 2 -4.06 2.28 12.99
N GLY A 3 -3.59 2.74 14.17
CA GLY A 3 -4.02 4.02 14.74
C GLY A 3 -3.60 5.27 13.95
N LYS A 4 -2.61 5.19 13.05
CA LYS A 4 -2.18 6.32 12.19
C LYS A 4 -2.82 6.34 10.80
N LEU A 5 -3.59 5.31 10.43
CA LEU A 5 -4.19 5.20 9.08
C LEU A 5 -5.43 6.09 8.90
N GLY A 6 -6.05 6.53 9.99
CA GLY A 6 -7.38 7.14 9.96
C GLY A 6 -8.45 6.19 9.42
N THR A 7 -9.71 6.63 9.44
CA THR A 7 -10.84 5.84 8.93
C THR A 7 -10.68 5.51 7.45
N THR A 8 -10.16 6.45 6.65
CA THR A 8 -9.92 6.28 5.21
C THR A 8 -8.85 5.24 4.91
N GLY A 9 -7.74 5.21 5.66
CA GLY A 9 -6.69 4.21 5.44
C GLY A 9 -7.15 2.79 5.79
N VAL A 10 -7.94 2.65 6.86
CA VAL A 10 -8.53 1.35 7.22
C VAL A 10 -9.52 0.89 6.14
N ALA A 11 -10.40 1.77 5.66
CA ALA A 11 -11.32 1.47 4.55
C ALA A 11 -10.56 1.07 3.27
N GLY A 12 -9.46 1.75 2.96
CA GLY A 12 -8.58 1.42 1.84
C GLY A 12 -7.97 0.02 1.96
N ILE A 13 -7.48 -0.37 3.14
CA ILE A 13 -6.97 -1.73 3.38
C ILE A 13 -8.08 -2.77 3.20
N LEU A 14 -9.28 -2.51 3.72
CA LEU A 14 -10.42 -3.42 3.58
C LEU A 14 -10.80 -3.62 2.10
N LEU A 15 -10.83 -2.54 1.32
CA LEU A 15 -11.08 -2.62 -0.12
C LEU A 15 -9.96 -3.36 -0.86
N LEU A 16 -8.71 -3.12 -0.51
CA LEU A 16 -7.56 -3.80 -1.11
C LEU A 16 -7.61 -5.30 -0.84
N VAL A 17 -7.77 -5.70 0.41
CA VAL A 17 -7.84 -7.12 0.80
C VAL A 17 -9.10 -7.78 0.22
N GLY A 18 -10.23 -7.08 0.26
CA GLY A 18 -11.49 -7.55 -0.32
C GLY A 18 -11.41 -7.75 -1.84
N GLY A 19 -10.79 -6.83 -2.56
CA GLY A 19 -10.59 -6.93 -4.00
C GLY A 19 -9.65 -8.08 -4.38
N ILE A 20 -8.53 -8.26 -3.67
CA ILE A 20 -7.64 -9.40 -3.89
C ILE A 20 -8.36 -10.72 -3.58
N ALA A 21 -9.11 -10.78 -2.48
CA ALA A 21 -9.88 -11.96 -2.11
C ALA A 21 -10.95 -12.31 -3.15
N LEU A 22 -11.64 -11.30 -3.71
CA LEU A 22 -12.61 -11.49 -4.78
C LEU A 22 -11.95 -12.09 -6.03
N VAL A 23 -10.81 -11.56 -6.45
CA VAL A 23 -10.07 -12.10 -7.61
C VAL A 23 -9.53 -13.50 -7.34
N ALA A 24 -9.16 -13.79 -6.10
CA ALA A 24 -8.64 -15.10 -5.71
C ALA A 24 -9.68 -16.23 -5.81
N VAL A 25 -10.99 -15.92 -5.80
CA VAL A 25 -12.05 -16.90 -6.04
C VAL A 25 -11.99 -17.45 -7.46
N GLU A 26 -11.69 -16.60 -8.44
CA GLU A 26 -11.62 -16.97 -9.86
C GLU A 26 -10.23 -17.49 -10.25
N ASN A 27 -9.16 -16.80 -9.84
CA ASN A 27 -7.80 -17.19 -10.18
C ASN A 27 -6.76 -16.69 -9.16
N VAL A 28 -6.23 -17.62 -8.37
CA VAL A 28 -5.22 -17.36 -7.35
C VAL A 28 -3.91 -16.81 -7.94
N VAL A 29 -3.53 -17.23 -9.15
CA VAL A 29 -2.30 -16.76 -9.81
C VAL A 29 -2.43 -15.29 -10.19
N VAL A 30 -3.59 -14.88 -10.71
CA VAL A 30 -3.87 -13.47 -11.05
C VAL A 30 -3.93 -12.62 -9.78
N ALA A 31 -4.63 -13.08 -8.74
CA ALA A 31 -4.67 -12.39 -7.45
C ALA A 31 -3.27 -12.21 -6.85
N GLY A 32 -2.42 -13.25 -6.93
CA GLY A 32 -1.02 -13.19 -6.52
C GLY A 32 -0.22 -12.15 -7.29
N GLY A 33 -0.35 -12.13 -8.62
CA GLY A 33 0.28 -11.12 -9.48
C GLY A 33 -0.16 -9.69 -9.13
N MET A 34 -1.45 -9.48 -8.91
CA MET A 34 -2.00 -8.19 -8.47
C MET A 34 -1.47 -7.76 -7.10
N ALA A 35 -1.42 -8.68 -6.14
CA ALA A 35 -0.89 -8.41 -4.81
C ALA A 35 0.57 -7.95 -4.88
N LEU A 36 1.40 -8.63 -5.68
CA LEU A 36 2.79 -8.23 -5.91
C LEU A 36 2.90 -6.85 -6.56
N MET A 37 2.06 -6.55 -7.55
CA MET A 37 2.02 -5.22 -8.19
C MET A 37 1.71 -4.11 -7.18
N LEU A 38 0.72 -4.31 -6.31
CA LEU A 38 0.35 -3.34 -5.28
C LEU A 38 1.44 -3.15 -4.24
N VAL A 39 2.12 -4.22 -3.83
CA VAL A 39 3.30 -4.12 -2.95
C VAL A 39 4.41 -3.32 -3.62
N GLY A 40 4.70 -3.58 -4.90
CA GLY A 40 5.67 -2.81 -5.68
C GLY A 40 5.34 -1.32 -5.72
N LEU A 41 4.07 -0.98 -5.97
CA LEU A 41 3.59 0.40 -5.95
C LEU A 41 3.77 1.07 -4.58
N LEU A 42 3.48 0.35 -3.49
CA LEU A 42 3.70 0.87 -2.13
C LEU A 42 5.18 1.14 -1.84
N LEU A 43 6.08 0.26 -2.30
CA LEU A 43 7.53 0.46 -2.17
C LEU A 43 7.99 1.68 -2.96
N VAL A 44 7.52 1.85 -4.20
CA VAL A 44 7.81 3.04 -5.02
C VAL A 44 7.29 4.30 -4.34
N ALA A 45 6.02 4.31 -3.92
CA ALA A 45 5.42 5.45 -3.24
C ALA A 45 6.18 5.82 -1.96
N ARG A 46 6.59 4.83 -1.16
CA ARG A 46 7.40 5.06 0.06
C ARG A 46 8.75 5.67 -0.28
N GLY A 47 9.41 5.20 -1.33
CA GLY A 47 10.65 5.79 -1.82
C GLY A 47 10.47 7.24 -2.26
N LEU A 48 9.42 7.54 -3.02
CA LEU A 48 9.09 8.89 -3.47
C LEU A 48 8.82 9.84 -2.30
N ILE A 49 8.00 9.41 -1.33
CA ILE A 49 7.70 10.21 -0.13
C ILE A 49 8.96 10.43 0.69
N GLY A 50 9.81 9.41 0.86
CA GLY A 50 11.11 9.54 1.51
C GLY A 50 11.98 10.60 0.85
N SER A 51 12.17 10.51 -0.47
CA SER A 51 12.94 11.50 -1.23
C SER A 51 12.35 12.91 -1.17
N MET A 52 11.02 13.04 -1.13
CA MET A 52 10.34 14.33 -1.02
C MET A 52 10.51 14.95 0.37
N MET A 53 10.39 14.15 1.43
CA MET A 53 10.64 14.62 2.81
C MET A 53 12.11 15.00 3.01
N SER A 54 13.02 14.26 2.38
CA SER A 54 14.44 14.58 2.32
C SER A 54 14.70 15.94 1.67
N ALA A 55 14.10 16.18 0.51
CA ALA A 55 14.18 17.48 -0.17
C ALA A 55 13.63 18.64 0.66
N PHE A 56 12.71 18.38 1.59
CA PHE A 56 12.17 19.38 2.51
C PHE A 56 12.94 19.49 3.85
N GLY A 57 14.08 18.82 3.99
CA GLY A 57 14.88 18.86 5.23
C GLY A 57 14.21 18.16 6.42
N MET A 58 13.23 17.29 6.16
CA MET A 58 12.51 16.50 7.17
C MET A 58 13.10 15.09 7.35
N ASP A 59 14.32 14.86 6.86
CA ASP A 59 15.05 13.60 7.07
C ASP A 59 15.33 13.37 8.56
N GLY A 60 14.89 12.23 9.09
CA GLY A 60 15.12 11.82 10.49
C GLY A 60 13.94 11.99 11.44
N MET A 61 12.75 12.39 10.96
CA MET A 61 11.53 12.48 11.79
C MET A 61 10.74 11.15 11.92
N PHE A 62 11.29 10.03 11.44
CA PHE A 62 10.73 8.67 11.52
C PHE A 62 11.69 7.69 12.19
#